data_AF-A7TL91-F1
#
_entry.id   AF-A7TL91-F1
#
_cell.length_a   1.000
_cell.length_b   1.000
_cell.length_c   1.000
_cell.angle_alpha   90.00
_cell.angle_beta   90.00
_cell.angle_gamma   90.00
#
_symmetry.space_group_name_H-M   'P 1'
#
loop_
_entity.id
_entity.type
_entity.pdbx_description
1 polymer ?
#
loop_
_entity_poly.entity_id
_entity_poly.type
_entity_poly.pdbx_seq_one_letter_code
_entity_poly.pdbx_strand_id
1 'polypeptide(L)'
;MGFANTYFEYETKIIAWLGTLPYVHQFIHDPISGRITFFLIVVGTMAFINELYITIEMSFLQKETYEELEKGHIDESLKLHRMIVQDDFHSKEYMDDKSGIIIEEFEEREKFFAKPVHVAHVYVICDVLQNNENVLTKPFKFHLEFSPEEFENEKRQEFGCNLRVLRTKLYHLFKDTELYHELNEGNKYDFTVSQSINIYNTVDDLLPTSIDDIQLCFLKIQTGDQIKCEFLLEN
;
A
#
# COMPACT_ATOMS: atom_id res chain seq x y z
N MET A 1 7.32 -32.74 50.31
CA MET A 1 7.60 -31.30 50.09
C MET A 1 6.85 -30.90 48.84
N GLY A 2 5.82 -30.07 48.99
CA GLY A 2 4.87 -29.80 47.91
C GLY A 2 5.44 -28.84 46.86
N PHE A 3 5.08 -29.07 45.60
CA PHE A 3 5.43 -28.24 44.44
C PHE A 3 5.25 -26.72 44.68
N ALA A 4 4.28 -26.34 45.52
CA ALA A 4 4.04 -24.95 45.91
C ALA A 4 5.22 -24.30 46.66
N ASN A 5 5.88 -25.01 47.57
CA ASN A 5 7.01 -24.43 48.33
C ASN A 5 8.22 -24.19 47.44
N THR A 6 8.47 -25.12 46.51
CA THR A 6 9.54 -24.99 45.52
C THR A 6 9.27 -23.81 44.58
N TYR A 7 8.02 -23.62 44.13
CA TYR A 7 7.61 -22.48 43.32
C TYR A 7 7.87 -21.13 44.02
N PHE A 8 7.47 -20.98 45.28
CA PHE A 8 7.68 -19.73 46.03
C PHE A 8 9.16 -19.40 46.27
N GLU A 9 10.02 -20.40 46.44
CA GLU A 9 11.46 -20.18 46.58
C GLU A 9 12.10 -19.66 45.28
N TYR A 10 11.70 -20.21 44.12
CA TYR A 10 12.18 -19.73 42.83
C TYR A 10 11.64 -18.33 42.50
N GLU A 11 10.34 -18.09 42.75
CA GLU A 11 9.71 -16.78 42.57
C GLU A 11 10.44 -15.69 43.38
N THR A 12 10.72 -15.96 44.66
CA THR A 12 11.38 -15.00 45.55
C THR A 12 12.81 -14.68 45.08
N LYS A 13 13.55 -15.68 44.58
CA LYS A 13 14.89 -15.47 44.00
C LYS A 13 14.85 -14.61 42.73
N ILE A 14 13.86 -14.83 41.87
CA ILE A 14 13.68 -14.07 40.63
C ILE A 14 13.28 -12.63 40.94
N ILE A 15 12.36 -12.40 41.88
CA ILE A 15 11.98 -11.03 42.30
C ILE A 15 13.18 -10.30 42.91
N ALA A 16 13.97 -10.97 43.75
CA ALA A 16 15.17 -10.37 44.33
C ALA A 16 16.19 -9.98 43.26
N TRP A 17 16.36 -10.81 42.22
CA TRP A 17 17.20 -10.50 41.08
C TRP A 17 16.65 -9.34 40.24
N LEU A 18 15.34 -9.33 39.94
CA LEU A 18 14.67 -8.24 39.21
C LEU A 18 14.81 -6.89 39.95
N GLY A 19 14.79 -6.92 41.28
CA GLY A 19 15.02 -5.75 42.13
C GLY A 19 16.44 -5.17 42.05
N THR A 20 17.40 -5.89 41.45
CA THR A 20 18.76 -5.37 41.19
C THR A 20 18.91 -4.73 39.82
N LEU A 21 17.93 -4.90 38.93
CA LEU A 21 17.98 -4.34 37.58
C LEU A 21 17.67 -2.84 37.59
N PRO A 22 18.41 -2.03 36.82
CA PRO A 22 18.06 -0.64 36.60
C PRO A 22 16.65 -0.55 36.00
N TYR A 23 15.90 0.49 36.35
CA TYR A 23 14.50 0.74 35.97
C TYR A 23 13.44 -0.19 36.60
N VAL A 24 13.72 -1.48 36.82
CA VAL A 24 12.74 -2.42 37.42
C VAL A 24 12.66 -2.26 38.95
N HIS A 25 13.79 -1.96 39.61
CA HIS A 25 13.85 -1.78 41.06
C HIS A 25 12.89 -0.70 41.60
N GLN A 26 12.55 0.31 40.79
CA GLN A 26 11.62 1.38 41.17
C GLN A 26 10.18 0.90 41.34
N PHE A 27 9.85 -0.28 40.81
CA PHE A 27 8.50 -0.86 40.88
C PHE A 27 8.40 -1.96 41.94
N ILE A 28 9.49 -2.29 42.64
CA ILE A 28 9.56 -3.36 43.66
C ILE A 28 9.84 -2.72 45.02
N HIS A 29 8.77 -2.32 45.72
CA HIS A 29 8.85 -1.72 47.05
C HIS A 29 8.58 -2.71 48.18
N ASP A 30 7.80 -3.74 47.87
CA ASP A 30 7.33 -4.75 48.81
C ASP A 30 7.15 -6.09 48.07
N PRO A 31 7.01 -7.23 48.80
CA PRO A 31 6.88 -8.54 48.16
C PRO A 31 5.67 -8.66 47.22
N ILE A 32 4.60 -7.88 47.46
CA ILE A 32 3.39 -7.91 46.63
C ILE A 32 3.61 -7.12 45.34
N SER A 33 4.19 -5.91 45.40
CA SER A 33 4.58 -5.18 44.19
C SER A 33 5.58 -5.96 43.34
N GLY A 34 6.58 -6.61 43.96
CA GLY A 34 7.52 -7.49 43.24
C GLY A 34 6.84 -8.61 42.44
N ARG A 35 5.79 -9.22 43.00
CA ARG A 35 4.98 -10.24 42.32
C ARG A 35 4.16 -9.66 41.18
N ILE A 36 3.53 -8.50 41.38
CA ILE A 36 2.77 -7.82 40.32
C ILE A 36 3.69 -7.42 39.16
N THR A 37 4.86 -6.83 39.45
CA THR A 37 5.85 -6.45 38.44
C THR A 37 6.34 -7.68 37.68
N PHE A 38 6.66 -8.76 38.38
CA PHE A 38 7.05 -10.01 37.73
C PHE A 38 5.93 -10.57 36.83
N PHE A 39 4.69 -10.58 37.31
CA PHE A 39 3.53 -10.99 36.53
C PHE A 39 3.34 -10.13 35.27
N LEU A 40 3.44 -8.81 35.38
CA LEU A 40 3.34 -7.90 34.24
C LEU A 40 4.48 -8.10 33.22
N ILE A 41 5.69 -8.37 33.68
CA ILE A 41 6.82 -8.71 32.80
C ILE A 41 6.55 -10.02 32.06
N VAL A 42 6.04 -11.05 32.75
CA VAL A 42 5.71 -12.33 32.13
C VAL A 42 4.59 -12.18 31.10
N VAL A 43 3.47 -11.54 31.47
CA VAL A 43 2.34 -11.32 30.57
C VAL A 43 2.73 -10.41 29.41
N GLY A 44 3.50 -9.35 29.66
CA GLY A 44 4.00 -8.45 28.62
C GLY A 44 4.96 -9.14 27.65
N THR A 45 5.83 -10.03 28.16
CA THR A 45 6.72 -10.83 27.30
C THR A 45 5.91 -11.81 26.45
N MET A 46 4.87 -12.44 27.01
CA MET A 46 3.99 -13.33 26.26
C MET A 46 3.23 -12.57 25.17
N ALA A 47 2.69 -11.39 25.49
CA ALA A 47 2.02 -10.53 24.51
C ALA A 47 2.98 -10.09 23.40
N PHE A 48 4.21 -9.73 23.75
CA PHE A 48 5.25 -9.36 22.79
C PHE A 48 5.60 -10.51 21.83
N ILE A 49 5.78 -11.73 22.35
CA ILE A 49 6.06 -12.91 21.52
C ILE A 49 4.87 -13.19 20.58
N ASN A 50 3.64 -13.08 21.08
CA ASN A 50 2.45 -13.26 20.27
C ASN A 50 2.38 -12.22 19.13
N GLU A 51 2.61 -10.95 19.43
CA GLU A 51 2.60 -9.88 18.43
C GLU A 51 3.71 -10.05 17.39
N LEU A 52 4.90 -10.47 17.83
CA LEU A 52 6.01 -10.76 16.94
C LEU A 52 5.66 -11.92 15.98
N TYR A 53 5.02 -12.97 16.48
CA TYR A 53 4.59 -14.10 15.65
C TYR A 53 3.59 -13.66 14.59
N ILE A 54 2.57 -12.87 14.98
CA ILE A 54 1.57 -12.31 14.07
C ILE A 54 2.24 -11.43 13.02
N THR A 55 3.14 -10.54 13.42
CA THR A 55 3.85 -9.63 12.50
C THR A 55 4.65 -10.39 11.44
N ILE A 56 5.32 -11.48 11.84
CA ILE A 56 6.06 -12.35 10.92
C ILE A 56 5.12 -13.03 9.92
N GLU A 57 4.02 -13.63 10.41
CA GLU A 57 2.99 -14.26 9.57
C GLU A 57 2.44 -13.28 8.51
N MET A 58 2.13 -12.05 8.93
CA MET A 58 1.62 -11.02 8.00
C MET A 58 2.65 -10.56 6.98
N SER A 59 3.92 -10.47 7.38
CA SER A 59 4.99 -10.11 6.46
C SER A 59 5.15 -11.16 5.35
N PHE A 60 4.93 -12.44 5.66
CA PHE A 60 4.93 -13.51 4.66
C PHE A 60 3.73 -13.41 3.72
N LEU A 61 2.52 -13.20 4.24
CA LEU A 61 1.31 -13.05 3.41
C LEU A 61 1.39 -11.87 2.44
N GLN A 62 1.89 -10.73 2.91
CA GLN A 62 2.14 -9.56 2.04
C GLN A 62 3.15 -9.89 0.96
N LYS A 63 4.27 -10.55 1.32
CA LYS A 63 5.30 -10.93 0.35
C LYS A 63 4.75 -11.89 -0.71
N GLU A 64 3.97 -12.89 -0.32
CA GLU A 64 3.33 -13.82 -1.27
C GLU A 64 2.41 -13.10 -2.25
N THR A 65 1.65 -12.11 -1.77
CA THR A 65 0.79 -11.27 -2.61
C THR A 65 1.61 -10.51 -3.65
N TYR A 66 2.69 -9.84 -3.23
CA TYR A 66 3.54 -9.09 -4.16
C TYR A 66 4.20 -10.02 -5.18
N GLU A 67 4.64 -11.21 -4.76
CA GLU A 67 5.18 -12.22 -5.68
C GLU A 67 4.13 -12.73 -6.69
N GLU A 68 2.87 -12.88 -6.28
CA GLU A 68 1.76 -13.25 -7.17
C GLU A 68 1.51 -12.16 -8.21
N LEU A 69 1.46 -10.89 -7.78
CA LEU A 69 1.28 -9.73 -8.67
C LEU A 69 2.45 -9.54 -9.63
N GLU A 70 3.69 -9.74 -9.15
CA GLU A 70 4.90 -9.60 -9.97
C GLU A 70 4.99 -10.68 -11.06
N LYS A 71 4.59 -11.92 -10.75
CA LYS A 71 4.54 -13.04 -11.70
C LYS A 71 3.36 -12.94 -12.68
N GLY A 72 2.30 -12.23 -12.31
CA GLY A 72 1.12 -12.02 -13.13
C GLY A 72 1.42 -11.28 -14.44
N HIS A 73 0.66 -11.60 -15.49
CA HIS A 73 0.65 -10.82 -16.72
C HIS A 73 -0.24 -9.59 -16.57
N ILE A 74 0.19 -8.47 -17.13
CA ILE A 74 -0.62 -7.25 -17.17
C ILE A 74 -1.51 -7.29 -18.41
N ASP A 75 -2.73 -7.75 -18.22
CA ASP A 75 -3.76 -7.81 -19.25
C ASP A 75 -5.16 -7.53 -18.65
N GLU A 76 -6.19 -7.63 -19.48
CA GLU A 76 -7.57 -7.41 -19.03
C GLU A 76 -8.04 -8.42 -17.96
N SER A 77 -7.34 -9.55 -17.77
CA SER A 77 -7.70 -10.54 -16.75
C SER A 77 -7.47 -10.01 -15.34
N LEU A 78 -6.64 -8.97 -15.15
CA LEU A 78 -6.46 -8.28 -13.88
C LEU A 78 -7.77 -7.70 -13.33
N LYS A 79 -8.74 -7.36 -14.19
CA LYS A 79 -10.08 -6.91 -13.77
C LYS A 79 -10.84 -7.98 -12.99
N LEU A 80 -10.48 -9.25 -13.20
CA LEU A 80 -11.05 -10.41 -12.54
C LEU A 80 -10.22 -10.88 -11.36
N HIS A 81 -9.19 -10.12 -10.95
CA HIS A 81 -8.34 -10.50 -9.83
C HIS A 81 -9.18 -10.69 -8.57
N ARG A 82 -8.91 -11.78 -7.83
CA ARG A 82 -9.73 -12.22 -6.69
C ARG A 82 -9.95 -11.12 -5.66
N MET A 83 -8.92 -10.31 -5.40
CA MET A 83 -8.96 -9.22 -4.42
C MET A 83 -9.75 -7.99 -4.88
N ILE A 84 -10.10 -7.89 -6.16
CA ILE A 84 -10.93 -6.80 -6.71
C ILE A 84 -12.40 -7.26 -6.73
N VAL A 85 -12.63 -8.52 -7.12
CA VAL A 85 -13.96 -9.06 -7.37
C VAL A 85 -14.62 -9.61 -6.12
N GLN A 86 -13.88 -10.31 -5.26
CA GLN A 86 -14.48 -11.03 -4.13
C GLN A 86 -14.72 -10.07 -2.96
N ASP A 87 -15.99 -9.90 -2.60
CA ASP A 87 -16.42 -9.06 -1.49
C ASP A 87 -15.85 -9.49 -0.12
N ASP A 88 -15.38 -10.72 0.00
CA ASP A 88 -14.74 -11.25 1.21
C ASP A 88 -13.42 -10.56 1.56
N PHE A 89 -12.79 -9.91 0.58
CA PHE A 89 -11.58 -9.10 0.78
C PHE A 89 -11.90 -7.68 1.22
N HIS A 90 -13.17 -7.32 1.43
CA HIS A 90 -13.59 -5.94 1.65
C HIS A 90 -14.52 -5.86 2.84
N SER A 91 -14.33 -4.82 3.67
CA SER A 91 -15.28 -4.50 4.72
C SER A 91 -16.63 -4.12 4.12
N LYS A 92 -17.70 -4.42 4.86
CA LYS A 92 -19.06 -4.10 4.46
C LYS A 92 -19.73 -3.27 5.54
N GLU A 93 -20.35 -2.18 5.13
CA GLU A 93 -21.24 -1.41 5.98
C GLU A 93 -22.67 -1.63 5.54
N TYR A 94 -23.55 -2.00 6.47
CA TYR A 94 -24.98 -2.07 6.22
C TYR A 94 -25.77 -1.53 7.41
N MET A 95 -26.93 -0.94 7.09
CA MET A 95 -27.85 -0.42 8.10
C MET A 95 -28.76 -1.56 8.56
N ASP A 96 -28.76 -1.85 9.87
CA ASP A 96 -29.73 -2.77 10.44
C ASP A 96 -31.05 -2.02 10.66
N ASP A 97 -32.02 -2.28 9.79
CA ASP A 97 -33.36 -1.67 9.82
C ASP A 97 -34.08 -1.82 11.18
N LYS A 98 -33.69 -2.81 12.00
CA LYS A 98 -34.30 -3.07 13.31
C LYS A 98 -33.72 -2.19 14.42
N SER A 99 -32.43 -1.91 14.37
CA SER A 99 -31.73 -1.14 15.42
C SER A 99 -31.44 0.30 15.01
N GLY A 100 -31.51 0.61 13.71
CA GLY A 100 -31.10 1.92 13.17
C GLY A 100 -29.60 2.17 13.29
N ILE A 101 -28.82 1.13 13.56
CA ILE A 101 -27.37 1.18 13.74
C ILE A 101 -26.70 0.74 12.44
N ILE A 102 -25.59 1.40 12.09
CA ILE A 102 -24.70 0.97 11.02
C ILE A 102 -23.81 -0.14 11.59
N ILE A 103 -23.89 -1.32 10.99
CA ILE A 103 -23.04 -2.46 11.33
C ILE A 103 -21.92 -2.53 10.29
N GLU A 104 -20.69 -2.56 10.78
CA GLU A 104 -19.49 -2.74 9.98
C GLU A 104 -18.98 -4.18 10.18
N GLU A 105 -18.97 -4.95 9.09
CA GLU A 105 -18.36 -6.27 9.03
C GLU A 105 -16.95 -6.13 8.44
N PHE A 106 -15.95 -6.34 9.31
CA PHE A 106 -14.55 -6.38 8.90
C PHE A 106 -14.19 -7.70 8.24
N GLU A 107 -13.28 -7.64 7.28
CA GLU A 107 -12.66 -8.80 6.66
C GLU A 107 -11.79 -9.59 7.66
N GLU A 108 -11.53 -10.84 7.31
CA GLU A 108 -10.58 -11.66 8.04
C GLU A 108 -9.18 -11.06 7.97
N ARG A 109 -8.45 -11.16 9.09
CA ARG A 109 -7.10 -10.64 9.24
C ARG A 109 -6.19 -11.05 8.08
N GLU A 110 -6.19 -12.32 7.69
CA GLU A 110 -5.39 -12.84 6.58
C GLU A 110 -5.71 -12.15 5.25
N LYS A 111 -7.00 -11.90 4.97
CA LYS A 111 -7.46 -11.22 3.75
C LYS A 111 -7.08 -9.75 3.75
N PHE A 112 -7.13 -9.09 4.92
CA PHE A 112 -6.66 -7.71 5.08
C PHE A 112 -5.17 -7.57 4.72
N PHE A 113 -4.32 -8.42 5.31
CA PHE A 113 -2.88 -8.36 5.07
C PHE A 113 -2.46 -8.90 3.71
N ALA A 114 -3.30 -9.68 3.04
CA ALA A 114 -3.08 -10.09 1.65
C ALA A 114 -3.37 -8.97 0.65
N LYS A 115 -3.90 -7.80 1.03
CA LYS A 115 -4.15 -6.71 0.08
C LYS A 115 -2.84 -5.99 -0.28
N PRO A 116 -2.61 -5.67 -1.57
CA PRO A 116 -1.51 -4.78 -1.93
C PRO A 116 -1.74 -3.37 -1.38
N VAL A 117 -0.65 -2.68 -1.03
CA VAL A 117 -0.72 -1.32 -0.50
C VAL A 117 -0.91 -0.35 -1.66
N HIS A 118 -1.81 0.62 -1.51
CA HIS A 118 -2.05 1.64 -2.52
C HIS A 118 -0.79 2.49 -2.77
N VAL A 119 -0.73 3.06 -3.98
CA VAL A 119 0.38 3.92 -4.40
C VAL A 119 0.10 5.37 -3.97
N ALA A 120 0.94 5.91 -3.08
CA ALA A 120 0.79 7.26 -2.56
C ALA A 120 1.48 8.32 -3.44
N HIS A 121 2.62 7.97 -4.04
CA HIS A 121 3.33 8.85 -4.97
C HIS A 121 4.24 8.06 -5.91
N VAL A 122 4.56 8.65 -7.07
CA VAL A 122 5.47 8.08 -8.09
C VAL A 122 6.33 9.17 -8.74
N TYR A 123 7.51 8.78 -9.21
CA TYR A 123 8.34 9.60 -10.09
C TYR A 123 8.12 9.17 -11.53
N VAL A 124 7.83 10.12 -12.42
CA VAL A 124 7.61 9.83 -13.84
C VAL A 124 8.66 10.52 -14.67
N ILE A 125 9.41 9.74 -15.45
CA ILE A 125 10.30 10.25 -16.48
C ILE A 125 9.51 10.29 -17.79
N CYS A 126 9.31 11.49 -18.33
CA CYS A 126 8.53 11.65 -19.55
C CYS A 126 9.39 12.07 -20.74
N ASP A 127 9.27 11.31 -21.82
CA ASP A 127 9.78 11.65 -23.15
C ASP A 127 8.64 12.16 -24.04
N VAL A 128 8.99 12.99 -25.03
CA VAL A 128 8.03 13.52 -26.01
C VAL A 128 8.45 13.03 -27.38
N LEU A 129 7.58 12.24 -28.00
CA LEU A 129 7.79 11.65 -29.32
C LEU A 129 6.94 12.39 -30.35
N GLN A 130 7.58 13.02 -31.32
CA GLN A 130 6.93 13.64 -32.46
C GLN A 130 7.22 12.76 -33.69
N ASN A 131 6.19 12.17 -34.30
CA ASN A 131 6.36 11.20 -35.39
C ASN A 131 7.40 10.08 -35.09
N ASN A 132 7.39 9.55 -33.86
CA ASN A 132 8.35 8.56 -33.33
C ASN A 132 9.80 9.03 -33.13
N GLU A 133 10.08 10.32 -33.24
CA GLU A 133 11.40 10.89 -32.89
C GLU A 133 11.33 11.64 -31.55
N ASN A 134 12.33 11.42 -30.69
CA ASN A 134 12.40 12.11 -29.40
C ASN A 134 12.80 13.58 -29.63
N VAL A 135 11.94 14.49 -29.20
CA VAL A 135 12.12 15.94 -29.32
C VAL A 135 13.02 16.47 -28.20
N LEU A 136 13.08 15.78 -27.07
CA LEU A 136 13.75 16.24 -25.87
C LEU A 136 15.19 15.73 -25.77
N THR A 137 16.13 16.66 -25.56
CA THR A 137 17.51 16.31 -25.17
C THR A 137 17.59 15.82 -23.71
N LYS A 138 16.65 16.27 -22.87
CA LYS A 138 16.52 15.84 -21.47
C LYS A 138 15.03 15.59 -21.17
N PRO A 139 14.68 14.42 -20.63
CA PRO A 139 13.29 14.09 -20.34
C PRO A 139 12.76 14.96 -19.20
N PHE A 140 11.44 15.18 -19.20
CA PHE A 140 10.76 15.76 -18.06
C PHE A 140 10.76 14.79 -16.89
N LYS A 141 10.76 15.32 -15.68
CA LYS A 141 10.65 14.55 -14.46
C LYS A 141 9.53 15.13 -13.61
N PHE A 142 8.48 14.36 -13.40
CA PHE A 142 7.39 14.71 -12.51
C PHE A 142 7.46 13.89 -11.24
N HIS A 143 7.14 14.53 -10.12
CA HIS A 143 6.82 13.85 -8.87
C HIS A 143 5.31 13.98 -8.69
N LEU A 144 4.59 12.86 -8.78
CA LEU A 144 3.13 12.82 -8.69
C LEU A 144 2.75 12.24 -7.34
N GLU A 145 2.03 13.03 -6.55
CA GLU A 145 1.42 12.58 -5.30
C GLU A 145 -0.07 12.35 -5.53
N PHE A 146 -0.64 11.35 -4.85
CA PHE A 146 -2.04 10.99 -4.92
C PHE A 146 -2.74 11.30 -3.60
N SER A 147 -3.78 12.12 -3.65
CA SER A 147 -4.55 12.50 -2.47
C SER A 147 -5.82 11.67 -2.34
N PRO A 148 -6.37 11.49 -1.11
CA PRO A 148 -7.56 10.67 -0.89
C PRO A 148 -8.78 11.09 -1.72
N GLU A 149 -8.92 12.38 -2.01
CA GLU A 149 -10.03 12.93 -2.80
C GLU A 149 -10.05 12.39 -4.25
N GLU A 150 -8.93 11.90 -4.74
CA GLU A 150 -8.78 11.41 -6.12
C GLU A 150 -9.33 9.99 -6.32
N PHE A 151 -9.47 9.25 -5.23
CA PHE A 151 -9.99 7.88 -5.24
C PHE A 151 -11.17 7.67 -4.29
N GLU A 152 -11.72 8.74 -3.70
CA GLU A 152 -12.91 8.68 -2.84
C GLU A 152 -14.14 8.10 -3.57
N ASN A 153 -14.25 8.31 -4.89
CA ASN A 153 -15.36 7.77 -5.67
C ASN A 153 -15.11 6.36 -6.23
N GLU A 154 -13.94 5.77 -5.96
CA GLU A 154 -13.65 4.41 -6.40
C GLU A 154 -14.44 3.39 -5.57
N LYS A 155 -14.89 2.31 -6.22
CA LYS A 155 -15.58 1.22 -5.52
C LYS A 155 -14.72 0.63 -4.40
N ARG A 156 -13.41 0.57 -4.62
CA ARG A 156 -12.40 0.00 -3.73
C ARG A 156 -11.35 1.05 -3.38
N GLN A 157 -11.70 1.96 -2.47
CA GLN A 157 -10.84 3.07 -2.05
C GLN A 157 -9.52 2.60 -1.42
N GLU A 158 -9.51 1.42 -0.81
CA GLU A 158 -8.32 0.85 -0.15
C GLU A 158 -7.15 0.60 -1.11
N PHE A 159 -7.41 0.49 -2.41
CA PHE A 159 -6.40 0.28 -3.44
C PHE A 159 -5.91 1.59 -4.08
N GLY A 160 -6.52 2.72 -3.74
CA GLY A 160 -6.13 4.05 -4.21
C GLY A 160 -6.46 4.33 -5.66
N CYS A 161 -5.64 5.17 -6.30
CA CYS A 161 -5.86 5.64 -7.67
C CYS A 161 -5.78 4.54 -8.73
N ASN A 162 -6.57 4.69 -9.78
CA ASN A 162 -6.47 3.89 -11.00
C ASN A 162 -5.53 4.51 -12.04
N LEU A 163 -5.18 3.70 -13.04
CA LEU A 163 -4.31 4.12 -14.14
C LEU A 163 -4.88 5.31 -14.92
N ARG A 164 -6.20 5.41 -15.04
CA ARG A 164 -6.86 6.57 -15.66
C ARG A 164 -6.51 7.87 -14.96
N VAL A 165 -6.55 7.92 -13.61
CA VAL A 165 -6.18 9.12 -12.85
C VAL A 165 -4.74 9.52 -13.12
N LEU A 166 -3.80 8.57 -13.11
CA LEU A 166 -2.40 8.82 -13.46
C LEU A 166 -2.25 9.37 -14.89
N ARG A 167 -2.92 8.74 -15.86
CA ARG A 167 -2.89 9.14 -17.28
C ARG A 167 -3.47 10.54 -17.48
N THR A 168 -4.59 10.85 -16.84
CA THR A 168 -5.22 12.18 -16.86
C THR A 168 -4.35 13.24 -16.20
N LYS A 169 -3.67 12.93 -15.08
CA LYS A 169 -2.70 13.88 -14.48
C LYS A 169 -1.57 14.20 -15.44
N LEU A 170 -0.94 13.18 -16.02
CA LEU A 170 0.15 13.34 -16.98
C LEU A 170 -0.30 14.15 -18.21
N TYR A 171 -1.52 13.90 -18.69
CA TYR A 171 -2.13 14.68 -19.76
C TYR A 171 -2.17 16.18 -19.44
N HIS A 172 -2.76 16.54 -18.29
CA HIS A 172 -2.90 17.94 -17.90
C HIS A 172 -1.54 18.58 -17.66
N LEU A 173 -0.64 17.90 -16.93
CA LEU A 173 0.69 18.41 -16.66
C LEU A 173 1.49 18.69 -17.93
N PHE A 174 1.43 17.82 -18.93
CA PHE A 174 2.13 18.04 -20.19
C PHE A 174 1.47 19.16 -21.01
N LYS A 175 0.14 19.19 -21.07
CA LYS A 175 -0.60 20.20 -21.83
C LYS A 175 -0.38 21.62 -21.30
N ASP A 176 -0.11 21.75 -20.01
CA ASP A 176 0.18 23.02 -19.35
C ASP A 176 1.65 23.47 -19.51
N THR A 177 2.51 22.66 -20.16
CA THR A 177 3.90 23.05 -20.42
C THR A 177 4.02 24.00 -21.62
N GLU A 178 4.97 24.94 -21.54
CA GLU A 178 5.30 25.83 -22.66
C GLU A 178 5.69 25.05 -23.93
N LEU A 179 6.40 23.93 -23.77
CA LEU A 179 6.78 23.06 -24.89
C LEU A 179 5.57 22.56 -25.68
N TYR A 180 4.51 22.12 -24.99
CA TYR A 180 3.29 21.68 -25.67
C TYR A 180 2.66 22.82 -26.47
N HIS A 181 2.61 24.03 -25.91
CA HIS A 181 2.08 25.20 -26.60
C HIS A 181 2.91 25.55 -27.84
N GLU A 182 4.24 25.57 -27.74
CA GLU A 182 5.14 25.81 -28.88
C GLU A 182 4.96 24.78 -30.00
N LEU A 183 4.84 23.51 -29.65
CA LEU A 183 4.65 22.43 -30.63
C LEU A 183 3.26 22.48 -31.29
N ASN A 184 2.22 22.81 -30.52
CA ASN A 184 0.84 22.82 -31.00
C ASN A 184 0.47 24.09 -31.79
N GLU A 185 1.18 25.21 -31.61
CA GLU A 185 0.99 26.43 -32.41
C GLU A 185 1.36 26.21 -33.89
N GLY A 186 2.36 25.35 -34.16
CA GLY A 186 2.84 25.06 -35.52
C GLY A 186 2.12 23.89 -36.21
N ASN A 187 1.72 22.88 -35.44
CA ASN A 187 1.08 21.66 -35.92
C ASN A 187 -0.12 21.37 -35.01
N LYS A 188 -1.35 21.36 -35.53
CA LYS A 188 -2.54 21.05 -34.73
C LYS A 188 -2.55 19.55 -34.39
N TYR A 189 -1.98 19.18 -33.25
CA TYR A 189 -1.99 17.82 -32.76
C TYR A 189 -3.32 17.47 -32.09
N ASP A 190 -3.87 16.30 -32.39
CA ASP A 190 -5.00 15.74 -31.64
C ASP A 190 -4.50 14.98 -30.40
N PHE A 191 -4.04 15.74 -29.41
CA PHE A 191 -3.51 15.19 -28.18
C PHE A 191 -4.65 14.77 -27.23
N THR A 192 -4.81 13.45 -27.06
CA THR A 192 -5.88 12.84 -26.23
C THR A 192 -5.31 11.93 -25.15
N VAL A 193 -6.02 11.80 -24.03
CA VAL A 193 -5.59 10.97 -22.89
C VAL A 193 -5.38 9.51 -23.32
N SER A 194 -6.23 8.97 -24.20
CA SER A 194 -6.24 7.54 -24.54
C SER A 194 -5.26 7.11 -25.63
N GLN A 195 -4.87 8.00 -26.53
CA GLN A 195 -4.01 7.64 -27.66
C GLN A 195 -2.62 8.25 -27.56
N SER A 196 -2.48 9.35 -26.83
CA SER A 196 -1.27 10.17 -26.87
C SER A 196 -0.35 9.97 -25.66
N ILE A 197 -0.67 9.05 -24.75
CA ILE A 197 0.08 8.84 -23.51
C ILE A 197 0.35 7.35 -23.35
N ASN A 198 1.61 6.95 -23.46
CA ASN A 198 2.07 5.62 -23.13
C ASN A 198 2.73 5.64 -21.76
N ILE A 199 2.27 4.76 -20.85
CA ILE A 199 2.84 4.64 -19.51
C ILE A 199 3.44 3.24 -19.41
N TYR A 200 4.64 3.14 -18.86
CA TYR A 200 5.32 1.89 -18.62
C TYR A 200 5.45 1.66 -17.12
N ASN A 201 5.32 0.42 -16.68
CA ASN A 201 5.57 0.06 -15.27
C ASN A 201 7.09 0.00 -14.97
N THR A 202 7.44 -0.46 -13.77
CA THR A 202 8.84 -0.61 -13.31
C THR A 202 9.64 -1.67 -14.05
N VAL A 203 8.98 -2.60 -14.75
CA VAL A 203 9.61 -3.66 -15.54
C VAL A 203 9.59 -3.36 -17.04
N ASP A 204 9.29 -2.11 -17.43
CA ASP A 204 9.20 -1.63 -18.81
C ASP A 204 8.08 -2.26 -19.65
N ASP A 205 7.03 -2.81 -19.02
CA ASP A 205 5.81 -3.23 -19.71
C ASP A 205 4.90 -2.02 -19.99
N LEU A 206 4.41 -1.90 -21.22
CA LEU A 206 3.42 -0.89 -21.61
C LEU A 206 2.07 -1.18 -20.95
N LEU A 207 1.48 -0.17 -20.31
CA LEU A 207 0.17 -0.24 -19.67
C LEU A 207 -0.94 0.21 -20.65
N PRO A 208 -1.70 -0.73 -21.24
CA PRO A 208 -2.72 -0.38 -22.23
C PRO A 208 -3.89 0.40 -21.61
N THR A 209 -4.61 1.15 -22.43
CA THR A 209 -5.81 1.88 -21.98
C THR A 209 -6.98 0.97 -21.64
N SER A 210 -6.95 -0.30 -22.05
CA SER A 210 -8.00 -1.26 -21.71
C SER A 210 -8.08 -1.55 -20.21
N ILE A 211 -7.01 -1.31 -19.45
CA ILE A 211 -6.90 -1.55 -18.00
C ILE A 211 -6.88 -0.24 -17.19
N ASP A 212 -7.35 0.87 -17.77
CA ASP A 212 -7.36 2.19 -17.13
C ASP A 212 -8.19 2.24 -15.82
N ASP A 213 -9.10 1.29 -15.64
CA ASP A 213 -9.93 1.09 -14.44
C ASP A 213 -9.23 0.33 -13.31
N ILE A 214 -8.04 -0.24 -13.55
CA ILE A 214 -7.27 -0.97 -12.55
C ILE A 214 -6.44 -0.02 -11.68
N GLN A 215 -6.40 -0.30 -10.37
CA GLN A 215 -5.60 0.45 -9.41
C GLN A 215 -4.10 0.22 -9.59
N LEU A 216 -3.30 1.27 -9.37
CA LEU A 216 -1.86 1.28 -9.65
C LEU A 216 -1.09 0.17 -8.91
N CYS A 217 -1.52 -0.19 -7.70
CA CYS A 217 -0.88 -1.24 -6.90
C CYS A 217 -0.96 -2.64 -7.52
N PHE A 218 -1.89 -2.88 -8.46
CA PHE A 218 -1.97 -4.12 -9.24
C PHE A 218 -1.10 -4.10 -10.50
N LEU A 219 -0.54 -2.95 -10.86
CA LEU A 219 0.18 -2.73 -12.13
C LEU A 219 1.70 -2.81 -11.98
N LYS A 220 2.18 -3.48 -10.92
CA LYS A 220 3.60 -3.57 -10.55
C LYS A 220 4.22 -2.18 -10.31
N ILE A 221 3.42 -1.27 -9.76
CA ILE A 221 3.85 0.07 -9.33
C ILE A 221 3.66 0.16 -7.83
N GLN A 222 4.70 0.61 -7.15
CA GLN A 222 4.73 0.85 -5.71
C GLN A 222 4.99 2.33 -5.42
N THR A 223 4.70 2.72 -4.18
CA THR A 223 4.99 4.06 -3.69
C THR A 223 6.49 4.36 -3.77
N GLY A 224 6.83 5.47 -4.42
CA GLY A 224 8.22 5.92 -4.60
C GLY A 224 8.93 5.34 -5.83
N ASP A 225 8.25 4.51 -6.61
CA ASP A 225 8.81 3.97 -7.86
C ASP A 225 9.04 5.05 -8.91
N GLN A 226 9.98 4.77 -9.80
CA GLN A 226 10.26 5.58 -10.97
C GLN A 226 9.78 4.86 -12.24
N ILE A 227 8.77 5.43 -12.90
CA ILE A 227 8.14 4.88 -14.10
C ILE A 227 8.44 5.75 -15.33
N LYS A 228 8.26 5.19 -16.53
CA LYS A 228 8.47 5.90 -17.79
C LYS A 228 7.13 6.27 -18.42
N CYS A 229 7.09 7.41 -19.08
CA CYS A 229 5.95 7.88 -19.86
C CYS A 229 6.44 8.43 -21.19
N GLU A 230 5.68 8.19 -22.25
CA GLU A 230 5.93 8.79 -23.56
C GLU A 230 4.68 9.54 -24.01
N PHE A 231 4.84 10.82 -24.33
CA PHE A 231 3.81 11.64 -24.94
C PHE A 231 3.94 11.55 -26.47
N LEU A 232 2.93 10.98 -27.12
CA LEU A 232 2.88 10.83 -28.57
C LEU A 232 2.17 12.03 -29.21
N LEU A 233 2.89 12.75 -30.06
CA LEU A 233 2.36 13.84 -30.88
C LEU A 233 2.32 13.36 -32.33
N GLU A 234 1.14 12.88 -32.75
CA GLU A 234 0.84 12.45 -34.11
C GLU A 234 -0.10 13.46 -34.79
N ASN A 235 0.20 13.79 -36.05
CA ASN A 235 -0.58 14.72 -36.89
C ASN A 235 -1.80 14.03 -37.53
#